data_AF-A0A3A0VWS9-F1
#
_entry.id   AF-A0A3A0VWS9-F1
#
_cell.length_a   1.000
_cell.length_b   1.000
_cell.length_c   1.000
_cell.angle_alpha   90.00
_cell.angle_beta   90.00
_cell.angle_gamma   90.00
#
_symmetry.space_group_name_H-M   'P 1'
#
loop_
_entity.id
_entity.type
_entity.pdbx_description
1 polymer ?
#
loop_
_entity_poly.entity_id
_entity_poly.type
_entity_poly.pdbx_seq_one_letter_code
_entity_poly.pdbx_strand_id
1 'polypeptide(L)'
;SIIGYINLKTIELKRIKLYYKRFFGLEPSALETNHSVYLSSNGYHQHIVVNTWYSSIKRIENERTYGLACVDYHYPESTHKRLTGPDGIQFRFNFYKVI
;
A
#
# COMPACT_ATOMS: atom_id res chain seq x y z
N SER A 1 -10.10 10.40 -7.59
CA SER A 1 -8.88 11.01 -7.05
C SER A 1 -7.68 10.24 -7.53
N ILE A 2 -6.67 10.93 -8.08
CA ILE A 2 -5.38 10.33 -8.40
C ILE A 2 -4.62 10.27 -7.07
N ILE A 3 -4.31 9.08 -6.56
CA ILE A 3 -3.26 8.96 -5.55
C ILE A 3 -1.98 9.40 -6.26
N GLY A 4 -1.37 10.48 -5.78
CA GLY A 4 -0.08 10.94 -6.28
C GLY A 4 1.03 9.95 -5.95
N TYR A 5 2.20 10.43 -5.57
CA TYR A 5 3.35 9.61 -5.23
C TYR A 5 3.51 9.49 -3.70
N ILE A 6 3.45 8.28 -3.15
CA ILE A 6 3.63 8.02 -1.70
C ILE A 6 4.80 7.08 -1.41
N ASN A 7 5.59 7.39 -0.37
CA ASN A 7 6.61 6.50 0.17
C ASN A 7 6.11 5.82 1.44
N LEU A 8 6.15 4.49 1.47
CA LEU A 8 5.75 3.66 2.60
C LEU A 8 6.94 2.81 3.05
N LYS A 9 7.32 2.92 4.32
CA LYS A 9 8.22 1.94 4.93
C LYS A 9 7.61 0.53 4.87
N THR A 10 8.41 -0.50 4.63
CA THR A 10 8.03 -1.93 4.66
C THR A 10 8.95 -2.78 5.52
N ILE A 11 8.48 -3.96 5.92
CA ILE A 11 9.29 -4.96 6.65
C ILE A 11 10.18 -5.79 5.73
N GLU A 12 9.74 -6.03 4.49
CA GLU A 12 10.42 -6.94 3.56
C GLU A 12 9.93 -6.73 2.12
N LEU A 13 10.84 -6.37 1.22
CA LEU A 13 10.51 -6.02 -0.16
C LEU A 13 9.92 -7.21 -0.97
N LYS A 14 10.36 -8.44 -0.71
CA LYS A 14 9.85 -9.61 -1.46
C LYS A 14 8.39 -9.91 -1.12
N ARG A 15 8.07 -9.96 0.18
CA ARG A 15 6.71 -10.20 0.66
C ARG A 15 5.74 -9.10 0.24
N ILE A 16 6.19 -7.84 0.24
CA ILE A 16 5.31 -6.71 -0.03
C ILE A 16 4.91 -6.61 -1.51
N LYS A 17 5.81 -6.96 -2.45
CA LYS A 17 5.49 -7.01 -3.88
C LYS A 17 4.30 -7.92 -4.18
N LEU A 18 4.34 -9.14 -3.65
CA LEU A 18 3.28 -10.12 -3.86
C LEU A 18 1.95 -9.63 -3.28
N TYR A 19 2.00 -8.95 -2.13
CA TYR A 19 0.82 -8.36 -1.51
C TYR A 19 0.19 -7.27 -2.38
N TYR A 20 1.00 -6.29 -2.83
CA TYR A 20 0.48 -5.18 -3.64
C TYR A 20 -0.01 -5.62 -5.02
N LYS A 21 0.66 -6.59 -5.66
CA LYS A 21 0.17 -7.21 -6.89
C LYS A 21 -1.16 -7.91 -6.68
N ARG A 22 -1.29 -8.74 -5.63
CA ARG A 22 -2.49 -9.55 -5.37
C ARG A 22 -3.72 -8.73 -5.01
N PHE A 23 -3.56 -7.70 -4.19
CA PHE A 23 -4.71 -6.96 -3.63
C PHE A 23 -5.01 -5.65 -4.34
N PHE A 24 -4.03 -5.08 -5.06
CA PHE A 24 -4.17 -3.76 -5.68
C PHE A 24 -3.84 -3.77 -7.18
N GLY A 25 -3.39 -4.90 -7.74
CA GLY A 25 -3.01 -4.98 -9.15
C GLY A 25 -1.80 -4.12 -9.52
N LEU A 26 -1.02 -3.68 -8.53
CA LEU A 26 0.17 -2.86 -8.77
C LEU A 26 1.35 -3.74 -9.14
N GLU A 27 2.12 -3.31 -10.14
CA GLU A 27 3.30 -4.03 -10.61
C GLU A 27 4.59 -3.26 -10.30
N PRO A 28 5.70 -3.96 -9.99
CA PRO A 28 7.01 -3.32 -9.86
C PRO A 28 7.44 -2.66 -11.16
N SER A 29 7.93 -1.43 -11.08
CA SER A 29 8.60 -0.76 -12.19
C SER A 29 10.04 -1.27 -12.33
N ALA A 30 10.69 -0.96 -13.46
CA ALA A 30 12.11 -1.25 -13.68
C ALA A 30 13.05 -0.55 -12.66
N LEU A 31 12.56 0.49 -11.98
CA LEU A 31 13.26 1.13 -10.88
C LEU A 31 13.04 0.30 -9.62
N GLU A 32 13.99 -0.59 -9.34
CA GLU A 32 14.09 -1.36 -8.11
C GLU A 32 15.51 -1.23 -7.56
N THR A 33 15.62 -1.15 -6.24
CA THR A 33 16.91 -1.19 -5.55
C THR A 33 16.91 -2.29 -4.49
N ASN A 34 18.06 -2.53 -3.87
CA ASN A 34 18.14 -3.43 -2.71
C ASN A 34 17.29 -2.99 -1.51
N HIS A 35 16.81 -1.73 -1.50
CA HIS A 35 16.10 -1.12 -0.37
C HIS A 35 14.75 -0.52 -0.74
N SER A 36 14.31 -0.59 -2.00
CA SER A 36 13.05 -0.01 -2.43
C SER A 36 12.46 -0.66 -3.68
N VAL A 37 11.13 -0.67 -3.74
CA VAL A 37 10.37 -1.10 -4.90
C VAL A 37 9.35 -0.03 -5.23
N TYR A 38 9.31 0.34 -6.50
CA TYR A 38 8.40 1.35 -7.01
C TYR A 38 7.27 0.64 -7.75
N LEU A 39 6.03 0.93 -7.39
CA LEU A 39 4.82 0.23 -7.79
C LEU A 39 3.91 1.18 -8.58
N SER A 40 3.42 0.71 -9.72
CA SER A 40 2.50 1.46 -10.58
C SER A 40 1.39 0.56 -11.15
N SER A 41 0.41 1.20 -11.79
CA SER A 41 -0.61 0.54 -12.60
C SER A 41 -0.64 1.19 -13.99
N ASN A 42 -1.07 0.43 -15.01
CA ASN A 42 -1.33 0.94 -16.36
C ASN A 42 -0.14 1.70 -17.01
N GLY A 43 1.11 1.37 -16.66
CA GLY A 43 2.29 2.01 -17.25
C GLY A 43 2.53 3.47 -16.85
N TYR A 44 1.81 4.00 -15.85
CA TYR A 44 1.94 5.39 -15.38
C TYR A 44 3.17 5.62 -14.48
N HIS A 45 3.54 6.90 -14.27
CA HIS A 45 4.54 7.32 -13.27
C HIS A 45 4.16 6.81 -11.87
N GLN A 46 5.12 6.34 -11.08
CA GLN A 46 4.88 5.45 -9.94
C GLN A 46 3.89 6.02 -8.90
N HIS A 47 2.99 5.18 -8.38
CA HIS A 47 2.01 5.60 -7.38
C HIS A 47 2.52 5.40 -5.95
N ILE A 48 3.19 4.27 -5.71
CA ILE A 48 3.63 3.87 -4.38
C ILE A 48 5.08 3.42 -4.45
N VAL A 49 5.91 3.90 -3.53
CA VAL A 49 7.22 3.32 -3.27
C VAL A 49 7.21 2.69 -1.91
N VAL A 50 7.59 1.43 -1.84
CA VAL A 50 7.79 0.70 -0.58
C VAL A 50 9.28 0.58 -0.32
N ASN A 51 9.76 0.92 0.88
CA ASN A 51 11.20 1.00 1.16
C ASN A 51 11.59 0.55 2.57
N THR A 52 12.87 0.24 2.77
CA THR A 52 13.45 -0.13 4.07
C THR A 52 14.47 0.90 4.58
N TRP A 53 14.48 2.12 4.03
CA TRP A 53 15.55 3.11 4.21
C TRP A 53 15.85 3.46 5.67
N TYR A 54 14.82 3.62 6.50
CA TYR A 54 14.98 4.04 7.89
C TYR A 54 14.76 2.90 8.90
N SER A 55 14.03 1.85 8.52
CA SER A 55 13.75 0.70 9.38
C SER A 55 13.00 -0.38 8.58
N SER A 56 13.08 -1.63 9.03
CA SER A 56 12.29 -2.77 8.56
C SER A 56 11.34 -3.33 9.64
N ILE A 57 11.07 -2.54 10.69
CA ILE A 57 10.18 -2.96 11.80
C ILE A 57 8.72 -2.78 11.40
N LYS A 58 7.90 -3.81 11.67
CA LYS A 58 6.45 -3.78 11.45
C LYS A 58 5.79 -2.64 12.22
N ARG A 59 4.84 -1.93 11.60
CA ARG A 59 4.04 -0.95 12.33
C ARG A 59 3.08 -1.67 13.26
N ILE A 60 3.00 -1.17 14.48
CA ILE A 60 2.11 -1.64 15.54
C ILE A 60 1.36 -0.44 16.11
N GLU A 61 0.19 -0.68 16.67
CA GLU A 61 -0.61 0.35 17.36
C GLU A 61 -0.83 1.62 16.53
N ASN A 62 -1.08 1.49 15.22
CA ASN A 62 -1.16 2.64 14.32
C ASN A 62 -2.31 3.61 14.66
N GLU A 63 -3.32 3.17 15.42
CA GLU A 63 -4.41 4.04 15.90
C GLU A 63 -4.03 4.86 17.14
N ARG A 64 -2.88 4.58 17.75
CA ARG A 64 -2.41 5.21 19.01
C ARG A 64 -1.06 5.91 18.87
N THR A 65 -0.50 5.96 17.66
CA THR A 65 0.80 6.56 17.36
C THR A 65 0.70 7.52 16.18
N TYR A 66 1.67 8.41 16.03
CA TYR A 66 1.71 9.31 14.88
C TYR A 66 2.08 8.57 13.59
N GLY A 67 1.38 8.89 12.50
CA GLY A 67 1.67 8.39 11.16
C GLY A 67 0.42 7.96 10.40
N LEU A 68 0.63 7.21 9.32
CA LEU A 68 -0.45 6.64 8.51
C LEU A 68 -1.11 5.46 9.26
N ALA A 69 -2.32 5.65 9.75
CA ALA A 69 -3.07 4.64 10.49
C ALA A 69 -3.80 3.63 9.58
N CYS A 70 -4.54 4.16 8.60
CA CYS A 70 -5.41 3.41 7.71
C CYS A 70 -5.44 4.04 6.31
N VAL A 71 -5.63 3.20 5.29
CA VAL A 71 -5.97 3.63 3.93
C VAL A 71 -7.35 3.10 3.58
N ASP A 72 -8.27 4.01 3.25
CA ASP A 72 -9.61 3.68 2.80
C ASP A 72 -9.71 3.76 1.27
N TYR A 73 -10.01 2.61 0.69
CA TYR A 73 -10.38 2.48 -0.70
C TYR A 73 -11.89 2.40 -0.81
N HIS A 74 -12.43 3.20 -1.73
CA HIS A 74 -13.84 3.23 -1.98
C HIS A 74 -14.11 2.82 -3.42
N TYR A 75 -14.79 1.68 -3.57
CA TYR A 75 -15.18 1.15 -4.87
C TYR A 75 -16.70 1.03 -4.92
N PRO A 76 -17.35 1.39 -6.04
CA PRO A 76 -18.79 1.32 -6.19
C PRO A 76 -19.35 -0.11 -6.17
N GLU A 77 -18.50 -1.15 -6.23
CA GLU A 77 -18.97 -2.54 -6.44
C GLU A 77 -18.33 -3.58 -5.49
N SER A 78 -17.59 -3.18 -4.45
CA SER A 78 -16.91 -4.15 -3.56
C SER A 78 -17.60 -4.35 -2.21
N THR A 79 -17.71 -5.60 -1.75
CA THR A 79 -18.08 -5.96 -0.36
C THR A 79 -17.08 -5.36 0.64
N HIS A 80 -17.56 -4.91 1.81
CA HIS A 80 -16.68 -4.38 2.86
C HIS A 80 -15.58 -5.38 3.22
N LYS A 81 -14.32 -5.01 3.02
CA LYS A 81 -13.17 -5.86 3.35
C LYS A 81 -12.17 -5.07 4.17
N ARG A 82 -11.72 -5.64 5.28
CA ARG A 82 -10.66 -5.09 6.12
C ARG A 82 -9.46 -6.02 6.06
N LEU A 83 -8.31 -5.46 5.70
CA LEU A 83 -7.04 -6.17 5.60
C LEU A 83 -5.98 -5.47 6.43
N THR A 84 -5.11 -6.24 7.06
CA THR A 84 -3.86 -5.74 7.61
C THR A 84 -2.73 -6.20 6.70
N GLY A 85 -2.05 -5.26 6.07
CA GLY A 85 -0.91 -5.56 5.21
C GLY A 85 0.27 -6.14 6.00
N PRO A 86 1.29 -6.68 5.31
CA PRO A 86 2.49 -7.25 5.94
C PRO A 86 3.16 -6.24 6.89
N ASP A 87 3.13 -4.96 6.50
CA ASP A 87 3.77 -3.85 7.20
C ASP A 87 2.98 -3.30 8.39
N GLY A 88 1.81 -3.88 8.67
CA GLY A 88 0.91 -3.46 9.74
C GLY A 88 -0.10 -2.37 9.35
N ILE A 89 -0.01 -1.78 8.15
CA ILE A 89 -0.99 -0.79 7.66
C ILE A 89 -2.36 -1.45 7.50
N GLN A 90 -3.42 -0.78 7.98
CA GLN A 90 -4.79 -1.22 7.76
C GLN A 90 -5.30 -0.69 6.43
N PHE A 91 -5.92 -1.57 5.65
CA PHE A 91 -6.60 -1.26 4.40
C PHE A 91 -8.07 -1.61 4.54
N ARG A 92 -8.94 -0.66 4.23
CA ARG A 92 -10.39 -0.86 4.22
C ARG A 92 -10.90 -0.65 2.81
N PHE A 93 -11.67 -1.60 2.31
CA PHE A 93 -12.35 -1.54 1.02
C PHE A 93 -13.81 -1.37 1.33
N ASN A 94 -14.36 -0.19 1.06
CA ASN A 94 -15.72 0.18 1.42
C ASN A 94 -16.58 0.33 0.17
N PHE A 95 -17.84 -0.11 0.27
CA PHE A 95 -18.88 0.19 -0.70
C PHE A 95 -19.33 1.64 -0.54
N TYR A 96 -19.31 2.42 -1.63
CA TYR A 96 -20.11 3.64 -1.71
C TYR A 96 -21.38 3.34 -2.50
N LYS A 97 -22.53 3.41 -1.83
CA LYS A 97 -23.80 3.58 -2.53
C LYS A 97 -23.83 5.02 -3.03
N VAL A 98 -23.61 5.23 -4.32
CA VAL A 98 -23.94 6.52 -4.92
C VAL A 98 -25.47 6.63 -4.82
N ILE A 99 -25.94 7.60 -4.03
CA ILE A 99 -27.37 7.93 -3.87
C ILE A 99 -27.78 8.80 -5.05
#